data_AF-I0CF47-F1
#
_entry.id   AF-I0CF47-F1
#
_cell.length_a   1.000
_cell.length_b   1.000
_cell.length_c   1.000
_cell.angle_alpha   90.00
_cell.angle_beta   90.00
_cell.angle_gamma   90.00
#
_symmetry.space_group_name_H-M   'P 1'
#
loop_
_entity.id
_entity.type
_entity.pdbx_description
1 polymer ?
#
loop_
_entity_poly.entity_id
_entity_poly.type
_entity_poly.pdbx_seq_one_letter_code
_entity_poly.pdbx_strand_id
1 'polypeptide(L)'
;QLLWKVTYRFLGPDPLCRAVKYLQVLSMFASTYMLMVMTLDRYLAVCHPLQSLQQPSRQAYAMIGATWLLSCLLSLPQVFIFSLREVRPGSGVLDCWADFGYPWGARAYITWTTLCVFVLPVGVLSVCYSLICHEICKNLKGKTQSSAPGSGGATVAAPAGPSPAGKGGQPSRVSSVRTISRAKIRTVKMTFVIVAAYVTCWAPFFSVQMWSVWD
;
A
#
# COMPACT_ATOMS: atom_id res chain seq x y z
N GLN A 1 -16.43 16.94 13.05
CA GLN A 1 -17.69 16.62 12.34
C GLN A 1 -18.94 16.85 13.20
N LEU A 2 -18.93 16.53 14.51
CA LEU A 2 -20.09 16.76 15.41
C LEU A 2 -20.46 18.24 15.61
N LEU A 3 -19.48 19.15 15.78
CA LEU A 3 -19.76 20.59 15.89
C LEU A 3 -20.42 21.18 14.63
N TRP A 4 -20.00 20.73 13.45
CA TRP A 4 -20.53 21.18 12.15
C TRP A 4 -21.98 20.74 11.91
N LYS A 5 -22.38 19.59 12.49
CA LYS A 5 -23.75 19.08 12.42
C LYS A 5 -24.71 19.78 13.38
N VAL A 6 -24.19 20.45 14.41
CA VAL A 6 -25.01 21.16 15.41
C VAL A 6 -25.26 22.62 15.01
N THR A 7 -24.31 23.28 14.35
CA THR A 7 -24.45 24.72 14.02
C THR A 7 -24.83 25.03 12.58
N TYR A 8 -24.80 24.07 11.64
CA TYR A 8 -25.06 24.24 10.19
C TYR A 8 -24.23 25.35 9.48
N ARG A 9 -23.37 26.05 10.21
CA ARG A 9 -22.56 27.20 9.80
C ARG A 9 -21.23 27.19 10.54
N PHE A 10 -20.18 27.66 9.87
CA PHE A 10 -18.88 27.84 10.47
C PHE A 10 -18.81 29.19 11.21
N LEU A 11 -18.98 29.19 12.54
CA LEU A 11 -18.80 30.38 13.38
C LEU A 11 -17.33 30.67 13.73
N GLY A 12 -16.37 30.14 12.97
CA GLY A 12 -14.94 30.28 13.24
C GLY A 12 -14.26 31.36 12.40
N PRO A 13 -13.11 31.91 12.85
CA PRO A 13 -12.28 32.77 12.03
C PRO A 13 -11.65 31.99 10.86
N ASP A 14 -11.31 32.68 9.76
CA ASP A 14 -10.67 32.09 8.56
C ASP A 14 -9.54 31.07 8.85
N PRO A 15 -8.54 31.36 9.71
CA PRO A 15 -7.49 30.38 10.03
C PRO A 15 -8.01 29.09 10.65
N LEU A 16 -9.11 29.13 11.40
CA LEU A 16 -9.72 27.93 11.97
C LEU A 16 -10.34 27.05 10.86
N CYS A 17 -10.95 27.65 9.84
CA CYS A 17 -11.53 26.92 8.70
C CYS A 17 -10.41 26.18 7.95
N ARG A 18 -9.32 26.90 7.65
CA ARG A 18 -8.15 26.33 6.98
C ARG A 18 -7.51 25.22 7.80
N ALA A 19 -7.33 25.43 9.11
CA ALA A 19 -6.78 24.43 10.00
C ALA A 19 -7.65 23.16 10.06
N VAL A 20 -8.98 23.30 10.14
CA VAL A 20 -9.90 22.15 10.16
C VAL A 20 -9.83 21.36 8.85
N LYS A 21 -9.87 22.04 7.69
CA LYS A 21 -9.75 21.38 6.37
C LYS A 21 -8.39 20.72 6.19
N TYR A 22 -7.33 21.41 6.58
CA TYR A 22 -5.97 20.86 6.55
C TYR A 22 -5.83 19.62 7.43
N LEU A 23 -6.27 19.67 8.70
CA LEU A 23 -6.20 18.53 9.62
C LEU A 23 -7.05 17.35 9.14
N GLN A 24 -8.22 17.61 8.56
CA GLN A 24 -9.06 16.58 7.97
C GLN A 24 -8.31 15.82 6.87
N VAL A 25 -7.68 16.56 5.95
CA VAL A 25 -6.97 15.95 4.81
C VAL A 25 -5.63 15.34 5.24
N LEU A 26 -4.93 15.98 6.18
CA LEU A 26 -3.74 15.42 6.81
C LEU A 26 -4.03 14.07 7.44
N SER A 27 -5.15 13.93 8.16
CA SER A 27 -5.54 12.65 8.77
C SER A 27 -5.80 11.55 7.72
N MET A 28 -6.37 11.93 6.57
CA MET A 28 -6.63 11.03 5.44
C MET A 28 -5.32 10.57 4.77
N PHE A 29 -4.40 11.49 4.51
CA PHE A 29 -3.07 11.14 3.97
C PHE A 29 -2.26 10.32 4.99
N ALA A 30 -2.17 10.79 6.25
CA ALA A 30 -1.40 10.11 7.29
C ALA A 30 -1.89 8.68 7.52
N SER A 31 -3.21 8.44 7.61
CA SER A 31 -3.74 7.09 7.77
C SER A 31 -3.38 6.17 6.58
N THR A 32 -3.48 6.67 5.35
CA THR A 32 -3.15 5.92 4.13
C THR A 32 -1.66 5.60 4.04
N TYR A 33 -0.78 6.59 4.25
CA TYR A 33 0.66 6.38 4.19
C TYR A 33 1.18 5.53 5.36
N MET A 34 0.61 5.68 6.56
CA MET A 34 0.94 4.82 7.70
C MET A 34 0.54 3.37 7.41
N LEU A 35 -0.61 3.15 6.78
CA LEU A 35 -1.03 1.82 6.34
C LEU A 35 -0.03 1.21 5.36
N MET A 36 0.41 1.97 4.36
CA MET A 36 1.44 1.53 3.41
C MET A 36 2.75 1.19 4.12
N VAL A 37 3.26 2.08 4.96
CA VAL A 37 4.52 1.86 5.68
C VAL A 37 4.42 0.66 6.62
N MET A 38 3.29 0.47 7.30
CA MET A 38 3.04 -0.73 8.10
C MET A 38 3.05 -2.00 7.23
N THR A 39 2.40 -1.99 6.06
CA THR A 39 2.42 -3.14 5.15
C THR A 39 3.82 -3.42 4.60
N LEU A 40 4.60 -2.36 4.32
CA LEU A 40 5.97 -2.46 3.82
C LEU A 40 6.92 -2.98 4.90
N ASP A 41 6.81 -2.46 6.12
CA ASP A 41 7.56 -2.96 7.28
C ASP A 41 7.31 -4.45 7.50
N ARG A 42 6.03 -4.87 7.45
CA ARG A 42 5.67 -6.28 7.52
C ARG A 42 6.21 -7.10 6.35
N TYR A 43 6.22 -6.55 5.13
CA TYR A 43 6.83 -7.17 3.96
C TYR A 43 8.34 -7.35 4.12
N LEU A 44 9.05 -6.31 4.55
CA LEU A 44 10.50 -6.34 4.74
C LEU A 44 10.91 -7.32 5.86
N ALA A 45 10.18 -7.36 6.97
CA ALA A 45 10.39 -8.34 8.04
C ALA A 45 10.18 -9.78 7.54
N VAL A 46 9.29 -9.99 6.57
CA VAL A 46 8.96 -11.29 5.99
C VAL A 46 9.95 -11.72 4.89
N CYS A 47 10.34 -10.82 3.99
CA CYS A 47 11.17 -11.11 2.83
C CYS A 47 12.67 -10.92 3.08
N HIS A 48 13.05 -9.99 3.96
CA HIS A 48 14.45 -9.62 4.25
C HIS A 48 14.78 -9.70 5.75
N PRO A 49 14.76 -10.91 6.35
CA PRO A 49 15.00 -11.09 7.80
C PRO A 49 16.37 -10.59 8.27
N LEU A 50 17.38 -10.53 7.39
CA LEU A 50 18.75 -10.10 7.73
C LEU A 50 18.92 -8.58 7.85
N GLN A 51 18.15 -7.76 7.12
CA GLN A 51 18.21 -6.29 7.24
C GLN A 51 17.45 -5.79 8.48
N SER A 52 16.37 -6.48 8.88
CA SER A 52 15.60 -6.15 10.09
C SER A 52 16.36 -6.42 11.39
N LEU A 53 17.46 -7.17 11.37
CA LEU A 53 18.20 -7.58 12.56
C LEU A 53 19.21 -6.54 13.05
N GLN A 54 19.66 -5.61 12.19
CA GLN A 54 20.75 -4.70 12.58
C GLN A 54 20.24 -3.50 13.39
N GLN A 55 19.16 -2.81 13.01
CA GLN A 55 18.55 -1.70 13.81
C GLN A 55 17.05 -1.48 13.50
N PRO A 56 16.15 -2.33 14.01
CA PRO A 56 14.70 -2.24 13.71
C PRO A 56 14.04 -0.96 14.26
N SER A 57 14.49 -0.45 15.42
CA SER A 57 13.90 0.74 16.03
C SER A 57 14.18 2.02 15.23
N ARG A 58 15.44 2.24 14.83
CA ARG A 58 15.83 3.42 14.04
C ARG A 58 15.14 3.46 12.68
N GLN A 59 15.02 2.31 12.02
CA GLN A 59 14.30 2.19 10.74
C GLN A 59 12.81 2.50 10.91
N ALA A 60 12.15 1.93 11.93
CA ALA A 60 10.75 2.20 12.20
C ALA A 60 10.47 3.69 12.50
N TYR A 61 11.28 4.33 13.36
CA TYR A 61 11.13 5.76 13.66
C TYR A 61 11.39 6.63 12.42
N ALA A 62 12.38 6.29 11.60
CA ALA A 62 12.64 7.00 10.34
C ALA A 62 11.48 6.87 9.36
N MET A 63 10.89 5.68 9.21
CA MET A 63 9.73 5.46 8.34
C MET A 63 8.48 6.21 8.82
N ILE A 64 8.24 6.23 10.14
CA ILE A 64 7.14 7.01 10.74
C ILE A 64 7.37 8.50 10.49
N GLY A 65 8.57 9.00 10.79
CA GLY A 65 8.92 10.40 10.55
C GLY A 65 8.75 10.80 9.09
N ALA A 66 9.26 9.99 8.16
CA ALA A 66 9.09 10.21 6.72
C ALA A 66 7.61 10.22 6.30
N THR A 67 6.80 9.33 6.87
CA THR A 67 5.36 9.27 6.60
C THR A 67 4.64 10.54 7.03
N TRP A 68 4.90 11.03 8.25
CA TRP A 68 4.32 12.26 8.74
C TRP A 68 4.75 13.47 7.92
N LEU A 69 6.05 13.58 7.61
CA LEU A 69 6.57 14.65 6.77
C LEU A 69 5.94 14.64 5.37
N LEU A 70 5.86 13.47 4.74
CA LEU A 70 5.23 13.32 3.42
C LEU A 70 3.74 13.66 3.48
N SER A 71 3.03 13.21 4.52
CA SER A 71 1.60 13.50 4.69
C SER A 71 1.34 15.00 4.90
N CYS A 72 2.16 15.66 5.72
CA CYS A 72 2.12 17.11 5.90
C CYS A 72 2.36 17.84 4.58
N LEU A 73 3.42 17.46 3.86
CA LEU A 73 3.79 18.07 2.58
C LEU A 73 2.68 17.95 1.53
N LEU A 74 2.12 16.74 1.36
CA LEU A 74 1.07 16.48 0.38
C LEU A 74 -0.28 17.14 0.76
N SER A 75 -0.47 17.47 2.03
CA SER A 75 -1.66 18.17 2.53
C SER A 75 -1.56 19.70 2.42
N LEU A 76 -0.37 20.26 2.17
CA LEU A 76 -0.17 21.71 2.08
C LEU A 76 -1.07 22.45 1.08
N PRO A 77 -1.44 21.88 -0.11
CA PRO A 77 -2.34 22.56 -1.05
C PRO A 77 -3.66 23.01 -0.40
N GLN A 78 -4.14 22.32 0.64
CA GLN A 78 -5.37 22.66 1.36
C GLN A 78 -5.36 24.07 1.95
N VAL A 79 -4.20 24.52 2.45
CA VAL A 79 -4.08 25.80 3.16
C VAL A 79 -4.24 26.98 2.20
N PHE A 80 -3.90 26.77 0.93
CA PHE A 80 -3.98 27.76 -0.12
C PHE A 80 -5.32 27.71 -0.86
N ILE A 81 -5.93 26.53 -0.98
CA ILE A 81 -7.17 26.33 -1.74
C ILE A 81 -8.41 26.70 -0.91
N PHE A 82 -8.45 26.42 0.39
CA PHE A 82 -9.64 26.70 1.21
C PHE A 82 -9.53 28.05 1.92
N SER A 83 -10.61 28.83 1.88
CA SER A 83 -10.76 30.07 2.64
C SER A 83 -12.21 30.30 3.06
N LEU A 84 -12.41 31.10 4.10
CA LEU A 84 -13.73 31.52 4.58
C LEU A 84 -14.28 32.61 3.66
N ARG A 85 -15.36 32.31 2.94
CA ARG A 85 -15.99 33.20 1.96
C ARG A 85 -17.51 33.06 1.99
N GLU A 86 -18.20 34.05 1.43
CA GLU A 86 -19.64 33.93 1.24
C GLU A 86 -19.96 32.87 0.18
N VAL A 87 -20.82 31.90 0.51
CA VAL A 87 -21.18 30.80 -0.41
C VAL A 87 -21.88 31.31 -1.67
N ARG A 88 -22.66 32.38 -1.52
CA ARG A 88 -23.31 33.09 -2.62
C ARG A 88 -23.10 34.58 -2.41
N PRO A 89 -22.62 35.31 -3.45
CA PRO A 89 -22.47 36.76 -3.36
C PRO A 89 -23.79 37.42 -2.92
N GLY A 90 -23.78 38.13 -1.79
CA GLY A 90 -24.96 38.84 -1.28
C GLY A 90 -25.89 38.00 -0.39
N SER A 91 -25.53 36.76 -0.05
CA SER A 91 -26.29 35.96 0.92
C SER A 91 -25.93 36.27 2.38
N GLY A 92 -24.78 36.91 2.64
CA GLY A 92 -24.26 37.16 3.99
C GLY A 92 -23.87 35.88 4.75
N VAL A 93 -23.85 34.71 4.08
CA VAL A 93 -23.52 33.42 4.71
C VAL A 93 -22.09 33.03 4.38
N LEU A 94 -21.20 33.19 5.37
CA LEU A 94 -19.81 32.76 5.32
C LEU A 94 -19.71 31.24 5.54
N ASP A 95 -19.12 30.52 4.59
CA ASP A 95 -18.66 29.14 4.78
C ASP A 95 -17.24 28.94 4.24
N CYS A 96 -16.64 27.83 4.67
CA CYS A 96 -15.30 27.41 4.28
C CYS A 96 -15.36 26.75 2.89
N TRP A 97 -15.05 27.51 1.83
CA TRP A 97 -15.17 27.07 0.44
C TRP A 97 -13.80 27.02 -0.26
N ALA A 98 -13.70 26.20 -1.32
CA ALA A 98 -12.50 26.10 -2.13
C ALA A 98 -12.46 27.22 -3.18
N ASP A 99 -11.42 28.06 -3.14
CA ASP A 99 -11.18 29.12 -4.10
C ASP A 99 -10.15 28.65 -5.12
N PHE A 100 -10.60 28.38 -6.34
CA PHE A 100 -9.72 28.04 -7.45
C PHE A 100 -9.63 29.24 -8.37
N GLY A 101 -8.51 29.97 -8.30
CA GLY A 101 -8.25 31.10 -9.21
C GLY A 101 -8.19 30.70 -10.69
N TYR A 102 -8.11 29.41 -11.00
CA TYR A 102 -8.11 28.87 -12.35
C TYR A 102 -9.20 27.81 -12.53
N PRO A 103 -9.84 27.73 -13.72
CA PRO A 103 -10.92 26.78 -13.99
C PRO A 103 -10.47 25.31 -13.95
N TRP A 104 -9.19 25.03 -14.16
CA TRP A 104 -8.61 23.68 -14.06
C TRP A 104 -8.16 23.31 -12.64
N GLY A 105 -8.19 24.23 -11.68
CA GLY A 105 -7.67 24.02 -10.33
C GLY A 105 -8.39 22.90 -9.58
N ALA A 106 -9.72 22.85 -9.65
CA ALA A 106 -10.52 21.79 -9.05
C ALA A 106 -10.20 20.41 -9.66
N ARG A 107 -10.02 20.36 -10.99
CA ARG A 107 -9.66 19.13 -11.72
C ARG A 107 -8.30 18.61 -11.30
N ALA A 108 -7.29 19.48 -11.30
CA ALA A 108 -5.93 19.14 -10.88
C ALA A 108 -5.87 18.69 -9.41
N TYR A 109 -6.62 19.35 -8.52
CA TYR A 109 -6.66 19.01 -7.10
C TYR A 109 -7.30 17.64 -6.83
N ILE A 110 -8.45 17.35 -7.45
CA ILE A 110 -9.16 16.08 -7.23
C ILE A 110 -8.40 14.91 -7.85
N THR A 111 -7.83 15.10 -9.04
CA THR A 111 -6.96 14.10 -9.68
C THR A 111 -5.70 13.83 -8.85
N TRP A 112 -5.02 14.88 -8.38
CA TRP A 112 -3.86 14.75 -7.50
C TRP A 112 -4.18 13.96 -6.22
N THR A 113 -5.27 14.32 -5.54
CA THR A 113 -5.70 13.63 -4.31
C THR A 113 -6.02 12.17 -4.59
N THR A 114 -6.71 11.87 -5.69
CA THR A 114 -7.01 10.49 -6.11
C THR A 114 -5.73 9.71 -6.41
N LEU A 115 -4.77 10.31 -7.09
CA LEU A 115 -3.49 9.66 -7.40
C LEU A 115 -2.70 9.33 -6.14
N CYS A 116 -2.55 10.30 -5.24
CA CYS A 116 -1.73 10.15 -4.03
C CYS A 116 -2.37 9.23 -2.98
N VAL A 117 -3.70 9.26 -2.83
CA VAL A 117 -4.41 8.51 -1.80
C VAL A 117 -4.90 7.16 -2.30
N PHE A 118 -5.36 7.04 -3.55
CA PHE A 118 -5.90 5.77 -4.04
C PHE A 118 -4.92 5.02 -4.94
N VAL A 119 -4.46 5.65 -6.01
CA VAL A 119 -3.70 4.95 -7.07
C VAL A 119 -2.32 4.51 -6.59
N LEU A 120 -1.55 5.42 -5.98
CA LEU A 120 -0.20 5.12 -5.51
C LEU A 120 -0.21 4.00 -4.45
N PRO A 121 -1.07 4.03 -3.42
CA PRO A 121 -1.11 2.95 -2.44
C PRO A 121 -1.52 1.60 -3.02
N VAL A 122 -2.55 1.56 -3.86
CA VAL A 122 -2.96 0.32 -4.54
C VAL A 122 -1.83 -0.21 -5.44
N GLY A 123 -1.14 0.68 -6.17
CA GLY A 123 -0.02 0.35 -7.03
C GLY A 123 1.14 -0.29 -6.27
N VAL A 124 1.64 0.37 -5.22
CA VAL A 124 2.75 -0.16 -4.39
C VAL A 124 2.39 -1.54 -3.83
N LEU A 125 1.18 -1.68 -3.28
CA LEU A 125 0.71 -2.94 -2.72
C LEU A 125 0.65 -4.03 -3.79
N SER A 126 0.08 -3.75 -4.96
CA SER A 126 -0.03 -4.70 -6.07
C SER A 126 1.33 -5.18 -6.59
N VAL A 127 2.32 -4.28 -6.69
CA VAL A 127 3.69 -4.61 -7.12
C VAL A 127 4.35 -5.50 -6.08
N CYS A 128 4.26 -5.16 -4.79
CA CYS A 128 4.79 -6.00 -3.71
C CYS A 128 4.21 -7.42 -3.75
N TYR A 129 2.89 -7.57 -3.91
CA TYR A 129 2.28 -8.90 -4.05
C TYR A 129 2.72 -9.64 -5.31
N SER A 130 2.81 -8.94 -6.43
CA SER A 130 3.23 -9.53 -7.71
C SER A 130 4.65 -10.09 -7.61
N LEU A 131 5.56 -9.39 -6.95
CA LEU A 131 6.93 -9.84 -6.70
C LEU A 131 6.98 -11.07 -5.78
N ILE A 132 6.16 -11.12 -4.73
CA ILE A 132 6.04 -12.30 -3.85
C ILE A 132 5.54 -13.50 -4.64
N CYS A 133 4.44 -13.35 -5.37
CA CYS A 133 3.86 -14.41 -6.19
C CYS A 133 4.85 -14.88 -7.27
N HIS A 134 5.54 -13.95 -7.93
CA HIS A 134 6.54 -14.27 -8.94
C HIS A 134 7.71 -15.08 -8.34
N GLU A 135 8.23 -14.67 -7.18
CA GLU A 135 9.31 -15.41 -6.53
C GLU A 135 8.85 -16.83 -6.13
N ILE A 136 7.62 -16.98 -5.63
CA ILE A 136 7.04 -18.28 -5.33
C ILE A 136 6.89 -19.14 -6.61
N CYS A 137 6.34 -18.59 -7.69
CA CYS A 137 6.16 -19.30 -8.95
C CYS A 137 7.49 -19.69 -9.62
N LYS A 138 8.50 -18.84 -9.56
CA LYS A 138 9.86 -19.12 -10.07
C LYS A 138 10.50 -20.28 -9.30
N ASN A 139 10.40 -20.27 -7.97
CA ASN A 139 10.90 -21.36 -7.12
C ASN A 139 10.17 -22.69 -7.36
N LEU A 140 8.87 -22.66 -7.70
CA LEU A 140 8.10 -23.84 -8.09
C LEU A 140 8.54 -24.39 -9.47
N LYS A 141 8.66 -23.52 -10.49
CA LYS A 141 9.05 -23.92 -11.86
C LYS A 141 10.48 -24.44 -11.96
N GLY A 142 11.43 -23.83 -11.23
CA GLY A 142 12.82 -24.30 -11.20
C GLY A 142 12.98 -25.71 -10.60
N LYS A 143 12.01 -26.17 -9.80
CA LYS A 143 12.01 -27.52 -9.21
C LYS A 143 11.37 -28.57 -10.12
N THR A 144 10.39 -28.20 -10.94
CA THR A 144 9.79 -29.12 -11.94
C THR A 144 10.79 -29.50 -13.03
N GLN A 145 11.69 -28.61 -13.44
CA GLN A 145 12.74 -28.94 -14.42
C GLN A 145 13.84 -29.85 -13.84
N SER A 146 14.12 -29.77 -12.53
CA SER A 146 15.07 -30.66 -11.86
C SER A 146 14.49 -32.04 -11.53
N SER A 147 13.20 -32.29 -11.79
CA SER A 147 12.51 -33.56 -11.50
C SER A 147 11.84 -34.19 -12.73
N ALA A 148 12.21 -33.78 -13.95
CA ALA A 148 11.87 -34.57 -15.13
C ALA A 148 12.58 -35.94 -15.06
N PRO A 149 11.85 -37.06 -14.99
CA PRO A 149 12.45 -38.38 -15.18
C PRO A 149 12.85 -38.50 -16.65
N GLY A 150 14.05 -38.98 -16.90
CA GLY A 150 14.42 -39.44 -18.23
C GLY A 150 13.40 -40.48 -18.75
N SER A 151 13.01 -40.32 -20.00
CA SER A 151 12.32 -41.32 -20.82
C SER A 151 12.60 -40.93 -22.28
N GLY A 152 13.22 -41.70 -23.16
CA GLY A 152 13.78 -43.04 -23.11
C GLY A 152 14.20 -43.42 -24.55
N GLY A 153 15.23 -44.27 -24.72
CA GLY A 153 15.56 -44.85 -26.03
C GLY A 153 16.90 -45.58 -26.13
N ALA A 154 16.88 -46.91 -25.90
CA ALA A 154 17.71 -48.01 -26.46
C ALA A 154 19.26 -47.96 -26.28
N THR A 155 20.05 -49.01 -26.01
CA THR A 155 20.00 -50.48 -26.25
C THR A 155 21.13 -51.19 -25.47
N VAL A 156 20.84 -52.38 -24.91
CA VAL A 156 21.62 -53.65 -24.91
C VAL A 156 22.99 -53.81 -24.18
N ALA A 157 23.03 -54.90 -23.37
CA ALA A 157 24.14 -55.81 -22.97
C ALA A 157 24.97 -55.58 -21.68
N ALA A 158 25.13 -56.69 -20.93
CA ALA A 158 25.82 -56.95 -19.64
C ALA A 158 27.32 -57.36 -19.85
N PRO A 159 28.14 -57.86 -18.87
CA PRO A 159 27.90 -58.18 -17.44
C PRO A 159 29.03 -57.87 -16.40
N ALA A 160 28.66 -58.01 -15.10
CA ALA A 160 29.37 -58.51 -13.90
C ALA A 160 30.72 -57.94 -13.36
N GLY A 161 30.70 -57.54 -12.08
CA GLY A 161 31.85 -57.41 -11.15
C GLY A 161 31.41 -57.00 -9.71
N PRO A 162 32.05 -57.46 -8.60
CA PRO A 162 31.44 -57.42 -7.26
C PRO A 162 31.96 -56.31 -6.30
N SER A 163 31.03 -55.65 -5.57
CA SER A 163 31.13 -55.01 -4.22
C SER A 163 32.21 -53.93 -3.94
N PRO A 164 32.18 -53.16 -2.81
CA PRO A 164 31.17 -52.99 -1.75
C PRO A 164 30.81 -51.52 -1.37
N ALA A 165 29.73 -51.39 -0.61
CA ALA A 165 29.47 -50.42 0.48
C ALA A 165 29.97 -48.95 0.37
N GLY A 166 29.01 -48.02 0.26
CA GLY A 166 29.17 -46.60 0.57
C GLY A 166 27.90 -46.02 1.17
N LYS A 167 27.89 -45.85 2.49
CA LYS A 167 26.86 -45.14 3.27
C LYS A 167 26.79 -43.66 2.85
N GLY A 168 25.57 -43.12 2.85
CA GLY A 168 25.30 -41.68 2.85
C GLY A 168 24.15 -41.39 1.90
N GLY A 169 23.00 -40.89 2.30
CA GLY A 169 22.70 -40.05 3.44
C GLY A 169 21.63 -39.08 2.98
N GLN A 170 20.46 -39.22 3.57
CA GLN A 170 19.33 -38.28 3.62
C GLN A 170 18.40 -38.07 2.40
N PRO A 171 17.07 -38.18 2.65
CA PRO A 171 16.05 -37.46 1.91
C PRO A 171 15.89 -36.05 2.52
N SER A 172 16.52 -35.02 1.95
CA SER A 172 16.41 -33.68 2.54
C SER A 172 16.30 -32.60 1.48
N ARG A 173 15.13 -32.46 0.83
CA ARG A 173 14.80 -31.24 0.06
C ARG A 173 13.31 -30.99 -0.21
N VAL A 174 12.43 -31.56 0.63
CA VAL A 174 10.96 -31.34 0.57
C VAL A 174 10.51 -30.20 1.50
N SER A 175 11.37 -29.68 2.37
CA SER A 175 11.00 -28.63 3.34
C SER A 175 11.00 -27.21 2.78
N SER A 176 11.69 -26.91 1.68
CA SER A 176 11.90 -25.51 1.26
C SER A 176 10.69 -24.82 0.60
N VAL A 177 9.65 -25.57 0.22
CA VAL A 177 8.36 -24.98 -0.22
C VAL A 177 7.41 -24.84 0.97
N ARG A 178 7.63 -25.62 2.04
CA ARG A 178 6.97 -25.49 3.35
C ARG A 178 7.63 -24.44 4.27
N THR A 179 8.74 -23.80 3.88
CA THR A 179 9.41 -22.74 4.66
C THR A 179 8.87 -21.33 4.40
N ILE A 180 7.79 -21.16 3.63
CA ILE A 180 6.94 -19.99 3.86
C ILE A 180 6.26 -20.25 5.20
N SER A 181 6.88 -19.74 6.27
CA SER A 181 6.36 -19.88 7.62
C SER A 181 4.88 -19.51 7.62
N ARG A 182 4.05 -20.31 8.28
CA ARG A 182 2.61 -20.02 8.44
C ARG A 182 2.38 -18.58 8.94
N ALA A 183 3.34 -18.03 9.70
CA ALA A 183 3.37 -16.62 10.10
C ALA A 183 3.44 -15.65 8.90
N LYS A 184 4.26 -15.93 7.88
CA LYS A 184 4.39 -15.11 6.65
C LYS A 184 3.08 -15.08 5.84
N ILE A 185 2.42 -16.24 5.66
CA ILE A 185 1.11 -16.32 5.00
C ILE A 185 0.03 -15.59 5.79
N ARG A 186 0.05 -15.66 7.12
CA ARG A 186 -0.90 -14.93 7.96
C ARG A 186 -0.75 -13.43 7.78
N THR A 187 0.48 -12.93 7.74
CA THR A 187 0.76 -11.51 7.48
C THR A 187 0.31 -11.09 6.09
N VAL A 188 0.63 -11.87 5.04
CA VAL A 188 0.18 -11.61 3.65
C VAL A 188 -1.35 -11.60 3.54
N LYS A 189 -2.04 -12.54 4.18
CA LYS A 189 -3.50 -12.59 4.21
C LYS A 189 -4.09 -11.39 4.95
N MET A 190 -3.48 -10.98 6.07
CA MET A 190 -3.91 -9.80 6.83
C MET A 190 -3.73 -8.53 6.01
N THR A 191 -2.58 -8.34 5.36
CA THR A 191 -2.33 -7.17 4.51
C THR A 191 -3.25 -7.16 3.29
N PHE A 192 -3.61 -8.33 2.73
CA PHE A 192 -4.55 -8.41 1.58
C PHE A 192 -5.95 -7.94 1.98
N VAL A 193 -6.43 -8.37 3.14
CA VAL A 193 -7.73 -7.93 3.69
C VAL A 193 -7.74 -6.42 3.90
N ILE A 194 -6.64 -5.86 4.42
CA ILE A 194 -6.48 -4.41 4.59
C ILE A 194 -6.59 -3.67 3.25
N VAL A 195 -5.91 -4.15 2.19
CA VAL A 195 -5.98 -3.55 0.85
C VAL A 195 -7.40 -3.62 0.29
N ALA A 196 -8.04 -4.78 0.37
CA ALA A 196 -9.39 -4.98 -0.14
C ALA A 196 -10.39 -4.05 0.56
N ALA A 197 -10.30 -3.96 1.90
CA ALA A 197 -11.12 -3.03 2.66
C ALA A 197 -10.85 -1.57 2.24
N TYR A 198 -9.57 -1.19 2.10
CA TYR A 198 -9.19 0.15 1.65
C TYR A 198 -9.82 0.49 0.29
N VAL A 199 -9.67 -0.40 -0.70
CA VAL A 199 -10.22 -0.21 -2.04
C VAL A 199 -11.74 -0.10 -1.99
N THR A 200 -12.40 -1.00 -1.27
CA THR A 200 -13.88 -1.03 -1.22
C THR A 200 -14.44 0.22 -0.54
N CYS A 201 -13.76 0.75 0.46
CA CYS A 201 -14.17 1.97 1.16
C CYS A 201 -13.87 3.26 0.38
N TRP A 202 -12.72 3.33 -0.31
CA TRP A 202 -12.26 4.55 -0.98
C TRP A 202 -12.72 4.67 -2.44
N ALA A 203 -12.89 3.54 -3.15
CA ALA A 203 -13.32 3.54 -4.54
C ALA A 203 -14.61 4.34 -4.81
N PRO A 204 -15.74 4.15 -4.08
CA PRO A 204 -16.96 4.88 -4.40
C PRO A 204 -16.78 6.39 -4.26
N PHE A 205 -16.05 6.84 -3.24
CA PHE A 205 -15.79 8.25 -3.00
C PHE A 205 -14.95 8.88 -4.12
N PHE A 206 -13.84 8.23 -4.51
CA PHE A 206 -12.99 8.75 -5.58
C PHE A 206 -13.61 8.65 -6.96
N SER A 207 -14.40 7.60 -7.22
CA SER A 207 -15.15 7.46 -8.48
C SER A 207 -16.16 8.59 -8.65
N VAL A 208 -16.94 8.91 -7.62
CA VAL A 208 -17.91 10.01 -7.66
C VAL A 208 -17.21 11.36 -7.80
N GLN A 209 -16.12 11.59 -7.08
CA GLN A 209 -15.36 12.84 -7.22
C GLN A 209 -14.75 13.01 -8.60
N MET A 210 -14.21 11.95 -9.20
CA MET A 210 -13.71 12.02 -10.58
C MET A 210 -14.86 12.24 -11.56
N TRP A 211 -15.98 11.54 -11.43
CA TRP A 211 -17.15 11.76 -12.29
C TRP A 211 -17.60 13.22 -12.26
N SER A 212 -17.80 13.79 -11.06
CA SER A 212 -18.30 15.17 -10.86
C SER A 212 -17.41 16.28 -11.43
N VAL A 213 -16.17 15.95 -11.82
CA VAL A 213 -15.14 16.92 -12.25
C VAL A 213 -14.91 16.88 -13.76
N TRP A 214 -15.19 15.72 -14.35
CA TRP A 214 -14.98 15.40 -15.75
C TRP A 214 -16.29 15.34 -16.55
N ASP A 215 -17.44 15.26 -15.87
CA ASP A 215 -18.81 15.43 -16.39
C ASP A 215 -19.34 16.83 -15.98
#